data_AF-A0A7C5WC60-F1
#
_entry.id   AF-A0A7C5WC60-F1
#
_cell.length_a   1.000
_cell.length_b   1.000
_cell.length_c   1.000
_cell.angle_alpha   90.00
_cell.angle_beta   90.00
_cell.angle_gamma   90.00
#
_symmetry.space_group_name_H-M   'P 1'
#
loop_
_entity.id
_entity.type
_entity.pdbx_description
1 polymer ?
#
loop_
_entity_poly.entity_id
_entity_poly.type
_entity_poly.pdbx_seq_one_letter_code
_entity_poly.pdbx_strand_id
1 'polypeptide(L)'
;MNNPQQSVMDILLGRWRSQILYAGVRLGVFDAFGAGPKRAEEVASELKLHGPHTYRLLRALASLGLLSEDRDRSFSLTASGEFLRADHPQSLRGIALLEEGPEHYAVWKHLCALVREGGPDGFVREFGRPIFVYAAEAPGYGRSSTTR
;
A
#
# COMPACT_ATOMS: atom_id res chain seq x y z
N MET A 1 -14.61 -13.76 20.39
CA MET A 1 -15.36 -13.88 19.12
C MET A 1 -15.72 -12.48 18.69
N ASN A 2 -15.23 -11.99 17.55
CA ASN A 2 -15.61 -10.67 17.06
C ASN A 2 -17.13 -10.64 16.82
N ASN A 3 -17.79 -9.57 17.23
CA ASN A 3 -19.20 -9.32 16.92
C ASN A 3 -19.39 -9.40 15.39
N PRO A 4 -20.41 -10.10 14.85
CA PRO A 4 -20.66 -10.16 13.41
C PRO A 4 -20.69 -8.79 12.71
N GLN A 5 -21.22 -7.76 13.38
CA GLN A 5 -21.19 -6.39 12.87
C GLN A 5 -19.75 -5.86 12.74
N GLN A 6 -18.88 -6.16 13.70
CA GLN A 6 -17.47 -5.77 13.65
C GLN A 6 -16.76 -6.45 12.47
N SER A 7 -17.03 -7.74 12.23
CA SER A 7 -16.45 -8.46 11.08
C SER A 7 -16.86 -7.84 9.74
N VAL A 8 -18.13 -7.42 9.60
CA VAL A 8 -18.59 -6.72 8.38
C VAL A 8 -17.91 -5.35 8.25
N MET A 9 -17.79 -4.59 9.34
CA MET A 9 -17.07 -3.32 9.35
C MET A 9 -15.59 -3.50 8.99
N ASP A 10 -14.96 -4.58 9.44
CA ASP A 10 -13.57 -4.86 9.11
C ASP A 10 -13.37 -5.11 7.61
N ILE A 11 -14.31 -5.79 6.96
CA ILE A 11 -14.32 -5.98 5.50
C ILE A 11 -14.57 -4.66 4.78
N LEU A 12 -15.60 -3.91 5.20
CA LEU A 12 -15.97 -2.61 4.61
C LEU A 12 -14.79 -1.63 4.62
N LEU A 13 -14.09 -1.56 5.75
CA LEU A 13 -12.98 -0.64 5.96
C LEU A 13 -11.63 -1.22 5.52
N GLY A 14 -11.58 -2.49 5.14
CA GLY A 14 -10.35 -3.17 4.68
C GLY A 14 -9.67 -2.43 3.53
N ARG A 15 -10.46 -1.86 2.61
CA ARG A 15 -9.98 -1.05 1.50
C ARG A 15 -9.17 0.16 1.95
N TRP A 16 -9.57 0.84 3.02
CA TRP A 16 -8.83 1.99 3.56
C TRP A 16 -7.49 1.55 4.13
N ARG A 17 -7.46 0.43 4.85
CA ARG A 17 -6.22 -0.14 5.41
C ARG A 17 -5.23 -0.48 4.30
N SER A 18 -5.70 -1.12 3.23
CA SER A 18 -4.86 -1.47 2.08
C SER A 18 -4.27 -0.25 1.37
N GLN A 19 -5.07 0.81 1.19
CA GLN A 19 -4.60 2.04 0.55
C GLN A 19 -3.64 2.86 1.43
N ILE A 20 -3.78 2.80 2.75
CA ILE A 20 -2.81 3.37 3.70
C ILE A 20 -1.46 2.64 3.59
N LEU A 21 -1.47 1.31 3.56
CA LEU A 21 -0.27 0.50 3.33
C LEU A 21 0.40 0.87 2.00
N TYR A 22 -0.39 0.90 0.92
CA TYR A 22 0.09 1.26 -0.41
C TYR A 22 0.72 2.66 -0.44
N ALA A 23 0.11 3.66 0.19
CA ALA A 23 0.69 4.99 0.28
C ALA A 23 2.05 4.98 0.98
N GLY A 24 2.17 4.25 2.10
CA GLY A 24 3.46 4.09 2.80
C GLY A 24 4.54 3.46 1.90
N VAL A 25 4.18 2.40 1.18
CA VAL A 25 5.12 1.70 0.27
C VAL A 25 5.52 2.59 -0.91
N ARG A 26 4.55 3.24 -1.56
CA ARG A 26 4.77 4.12 -2.73
C ARG A 26 5.64 5.32 -2.40
N LEU A 27 5.49 5.88 -1.21
CA LEU A 27 6.23 7.06 -0.76
C LEU A 27 7.61 6.70 -0.21
N GLY A 28 7.96 5.41 -0.07
CA GLY A 28 9.25 4.98 0.48
C GLY A 28 9.34 5.11 2.00
N VAL A 29 8.20 5.17 2.70
CA VAL A 29 8.17 5.35 4.16
C VAL A 29 8.91 4.25 4.89
N PHE A 30 8.74 2.99 4.47
CA PHE A 30 9.37 1.84 5.12
C PHE A 30 10.89 1.82 4.91
N ASP A 31 11.35 2.28 3.75
CA ASP A 31 12.77 2.35 3.42
C ASP A 31 13.49 3.50 4.16
N ALA A 32 12.75 4.54 4.56
CA ALA A 32 13.28 5.66 5.32
C ALA A 32 13.64 5.30 6.77
N PHE A 33 13.14 4.20 7.34
CA PHE A 33 13.51 3.80 8.70
C PHE A 33 14.83 3.01 8.69
N GLY A 34 15.76 3.38 9.58
CA GLY A 34 16.98 2.62 9.84
C GLY A 34 16.81 1.69 11.05
N ALA A 35 17.90 1.42 11.75
CA ALA A 35 17.88 0.60 12.99
C ALA A 35 17.23 1.31 14.20
N GLY A 36 16.76 2.55 14.08
CA GLY A 36 16.27 3.35 15.19
C GLY A 36 15.07 4.23 14.85
N PRO A 37 14.40 4.76 15.88
CA PRO A 37 13.21 5.58 15.71
C PRO A 37 13.50 6.88 14.96
N LYS A 38 12.52 7.36 14.17
CA LYS A 38 12.56 8.68 13.51
C LYS A 38 11.28 9.45 13.77
N ARG A 39 11.38 10.76 13.91
CA ARG A 39 10.22 11.65 13.98
C ARG A 39 9.60 11.86 12.59
N ALA A 40 8.33 12.21 12.57
CA ALA A 40 7.63 12.48 11.32
C ALA A 40 8.25 13.63 10.50
N GLU A 41 8.83 14.64 11.16
CA GLU A 41 9.51 15.74 10.48
C GLU A 41 10.79 15.28 9.76
N GLU A 42 11.52 14.32 10.34
CA GLU A 42 12.74 13.76 9.75
C GLU A 42 12.40 12.93 8.51
N VAL A 43 11.39 12.05 8.62
CA VAL A 43 10.87 11.25 7.49
C VAL A 43 10.35 12.17 6.38
N ALA A 44 9.60 13.22 6.73
CA ALA A 44 9.09 14.17 5.77
C ALA A 44 10.20 14.93 5.04
N SER A 45 11.26 15.34 5.76
CA SER A 45 12.42 16.02 5.16
C SER A 45 13.17 15.10 4.20
N GLU A 46 13.47 13.87 4.63
CA GLU A 46 14.21 12.87 3.84
C GLU A 46 13.47 12.51 2.55
N LEU A 47 12.16 12.28 2.64
CA LEU A 47 11.31 11.88 1.52
C LEU A 47 10.69 13.07 0.76
N LYS A 48 11.02 14.32 1.15
CA LYS A 48 10.47 15.56 0.58
C LYS A 48 8.93 15.60 0.57
N LEU A 49 8.33 15.22 1.70
CA LEU A 49 6.88 15.15 1.90
C LEU A 49 6.36 16.31 2.76
N HIS A 50 5.04 16.50 2.75
CA HIS A 50 4.38 17.47 3.62
C HIS A 50 4.36 16.97 5.07
N GLY A 51 5.01 17.70 6.00
CA GLY A 51 5.18 17.30 7.40
C GLY A 51 3.90 16.83 8.10
N PRO A 52 2.85 17.67 8.21
CA PRO A 52 1.61 17.28 8.87
C PRO A 52 0.90 16.07 8.26
N HIS A 53 0.97 15.89 6.93
CA HIS A 53 0.37 14.73 6.27
C HIS A 53 1.20 13.46 6.47
N THR A 54 2.52 13.61 6.52
CA THR A 54 3.44 12.51 6.84
C THR A 54 3.16 11.98 8.23
N TYR A 55 3.03 12.86 9.24
CA TYR A 55 2.65 12.44 10.60
C TYR A 55 1.32 11.67 10.62
N ARG A 56 0.28 12.14 9.92
CA ARG A 56 -1.00 11.44 9.83
C ARG A 56 -0.88 10.07 9.18
N LEU A 57 -0.06 9.94 8.14
CA LEU A 57 0.21 8.66 7.49
C LEU A 57 0.95 7.71 8.43
N LEU A 58 2.00 8.16 9.11
CA LEU A 58 2.77 7.34 10.06
C LEU A 58 1.88 6.86 11.23
N ARG A 59 1.02 7.74 11.76
CA ARG A 59 0.00 7.38 12.75
C ARG A 59 -0.96 6.30 12.24
N ALA A 60 -1.41 6.42 11.00
CA ALA A 60 -2.29 5.45 10.39
C ALA A 60 -1.58 4.09 10.22
N LEU A 61 -0.35 4.08 9.70
CA LEU A 61 0.48 2.88 9.59
C LEU A 61 0.76 2.24 10.95
N ALA A 62 0.96 3.04 12.01
CA ALA A 62 1.12 2.55 13.37
C ALA A 62 -0.16 1.87 13.90
N SER A 63 -1.33 2.45 13.60
CA SER A 63 -2.62 1.84 13.96
C SER A 63 -2.90 0.51 13.24
N LEU A 64 -2.23 0.27 12.11
CA LEU A 64 -2.26 -1.00 11.38
C LEU A 64 -1.19 -1.99 11.86
N GLY A 65 -0.37 -1.61 12.84
CA GLY A 65 0.72 -2.44 13.37
C GLY A 65 1.92 -2.58 12.43
N LEU A 66 2.05 -1.69 11.43
CA LEU A 66 3.21 -1.66 10.52
C LEU A 66 4.34 -0.77 11.06
N LEU A 67 3.97 0.24 11.86
CA LEU A 67 4.88 1.05 12.65
C LEU A 67 4.53 0.95 14.13
N SER A 68 5.45 1.33 15.00
CA SER A 68 5.20 1.64 16.40
C SER A 68 5.40 3.14 16.61
N GLU A 69 4.54 3.78 17.40
CA GLU A 69 4.71 5.18 17.80
C GLU A 69 5.13 5.25 19.27
N ASP A 70 6.21 5.95 19.54
CA ASP A 70 6.73 6.18 20.89
C ASP A 70 6.14 7.46 21.51
N ARG A 71 6.37 7.66 22.82
CA ARG A 71 5.77 8.75 23.62
C ARG A 71 6.11 10.16 23.11
N ASP A 72 7.24 10.30 22.43
CA ASP A 72 7.73 11.55 21.86
C ASP A 72 7.31 11.76 20.40
N ARG A 73 6.37 10.94 19.88
CA ARG A 73 5.93 10.93 18.47
C ARG A 73 7.03 10.57 17.48
N SER A 74 8.04 9.84 17.93
CA SER A 74 8.94 9.10 17.04
C SER A 74 8.31 7.76 16.65
N PHE A 75 8.75 7.23 15.51
CA PHE A 75 8.21 6.01 14.92
C PHE A 75 9.34 5.01 14.62
N SER A 76 9.04 3.72 14.78
CA SER A 76 9.93 2.62 14.40
C SER A 76 9.17 1.58 13.57
N LEU A 77 9.89 0.81 12.74
CA LEU A 77 9.30 -0.36 12.07
C LEU A 77 8.91 -1.42 13.11
N THR A 78 7.77 -2.09 12.86
CA THR A 78 7.46 -3.35 13.53
C THR A 78 7.99 -4.51 12.71
N ALA A 79 8.00 -5.72 13.28
CA ALA A 79 8.31 -6.95 12.52
C ALA A 79 7.44 -7.11 11.25
N SER A 80 6.19 -6.65 11.26
CA SER A 80 5.33 -6.66 10.07
C SER A 80 5.73 -5.58 9.06
N GLY A 81 6.15 -4.40 9.52
CA GLY A 81 6.63 -3.31 8.67
C GLY A 81 7.93 -3.64 7.94
N GLU A 82 8.81 -4.45 8.53
CA GLU A 82 10.08 -4.88 7.91
C GLU A 82 9.87 -5.56 6.54
N PHE A 83 8.80 -6.34 6.39
CA PHE A 83 8.47 -6.98 5.10
C PHE A 83 8.14 -5.99 3.98
N LEU A 84 7.90 -4.72 4.30
CA LEU A 84 7.57 -3.69 3.31
C LEU A 84 8.79 -2.89 2.83
N ARG A 85 9.97 -3.15 3.39
CA ARG A 85 11.25 -2.59 2.91
C ARG A 85 11.68 -3.22 1.59
N ALA A 86 12.34 -2.46 0.74
CA ALA A 86 12.87 -2.93 -0.54
C ALA A 86 14.05 -3.91 -0.38
N ASP A 87 14.85 -3.78 0.68
CA ASP A 87 16.04 -4.59 0.95
C ASP A 87 15.76 -5.86 1.77
N HIS A 88 14.52 -6.08 2.20
CA HIS A 88 14.15 -7.28 2.93
C HIS A 88 14.18 -8.51 2.01
N PRO A 89 14.85 -9.63 2.38
CA PRO A 89 14.97 -10.83 1.53
C PRO A 89 13.63 -11.44 1.10
N GLN A 90 12.59 -11.24 1.93
CA GLN A 90 11.22 -11.69 1.68
C GLN A 90 10.28 -10.50 1.48
N SER A 91 10.75 -9.44 0.82
CA SER A 91 9.97 -8.21 0.66
C SER A 91 8.62 -8.44 -0.02
N LEU A 92 7.57 -7.90 0.59
CA LEU A 92 6.22 -7.77 0.05
C LEU A 92 5.98 -6.41 -0.63
N ARG A 93 7.01 -5.57 -0.75
CA ARG A 93 6.92 -4.26 -1.43
C ARG A 93 6.38 -4.40 -2.85
N GLY A 94 6.88 -5.37 -3.62
CA GLY A 94 6.47 -5.57 -5.00
C GLY A 94 5.00 -5.92 -5.16
N ILE A 95 4.50 -6.86 -4.35
CA ILE A 95 3.09 -7.26 -4.39
C ILE A 95 2.17 -6.15 -3.88
N ALA A 96 2.58 -5.40 -2.85
CA ALA A 96 1.83 -4.24 -2.37
C ALA A 96 1.71 -3.15 -3.45
N LEU A 97 2.77 -2.87 -4.20
CA LEU A 97 2.77 -1.90 -5.30
C LEU A 97 1.90 -2.35 -6.48
N LEU A 98 1.87 -3.66 -6.77
CA LEU A 98 1.11 -4.24 -7.86
C LEU A 98 -0.39 -4.29 -7.55
N GLU A 99 -0.78 -4.99 -6.48
CA GLU A 99 -2.18 -5.32 -6.16
C GLU A 99 -2.97 -4.09 -5.69
N GLU A 100 -2.31 -3.17 -4.97
CA GLU A 100 -2.95 -1.93 -4.49
C GLU A 100 -2.58 -0.71 -5.35
N GLY A 101 -1.85 -0.93 -6.43
CA GLY A 101 -1.55 0.04 -7.47
C GLY A 101 -2.79 0.54 -8.21
N PRO A 102 -2.71 1.68 -8.92
CA PRO A 102 -3.89 2.31 -9.52
C PRO A 102 -4.57 1.42 -10.54
N GLU A 103 -3.82 0.59 -11.28
CA GLU A 103 -4.37 -0.32 -12.27
C GLU A 103 -5.23 -1.42 -11.64
N HIS A 104 -4.66 -2.17 -10.69
CA HIS A 104 -5.37 -3.24 -9.99
C HIS A 104 -6.47 -2.67 -9.09
N TYR A 105 -6.26 -1.50 -8.51
CA TYR A 105 -7.29 -0.77 -7.78
C TYR A 105 -8.51 -0.49 -8.65
N ALA A 106 -8.31 -0.01 -9.88
CA ALA A 106 -9.35 0.44 -10.77
C ALA A 106 -10.24 -0.70 -11.29
N VAL A 107 -9.67 -1.88 -11.56
CA VAL A 107 -10.44 -3.00 -12.11
C VAL A 107 -11.54 -3.50 -11.17
N TRP A 108 -11.36 -3.34 -9.85
CA TRP A 108 -12.34 -3.75 -8.85
C TRP A 108 -13.69 -3.01 -8.96
N LYS A 109 -13.74 -1.82 -9.56
CA LYS A 109 -15.01 -1.09 -9.75
C LYS A 109 -15.96 -1.82 -10.70
N HIS A 110 -15.45 -2.72 -11.54
CA HIS A 110 -16.22 -3.47 -12.53
C HIS A 110 -16.82 -4.77 -11.98
N LEU A 111 -16.48 -5.19 -10.76
CA LEU A 111 -16.90 -6.50 -10.23
C LEU A 111 -18.42 -6.71 -10.27
N CYS A 112 -19.20 -5.72 -9.87
CA CYS A 112 -20.67 -5.85 -9.90
C CYS A 112 -21.21 -6.00 -11.33
N ALA A 113 -20.63 -5.29 -12.31
CA ALA A 113 -21.03 -5.41 -13.71
C ALA A 113 -20.64 -6.78 -14.27
N LEU A 114 -19.43 -7.26 -13.97
CA LEU A 114 -18.95 -8.58 -14.38
C LEU A 114 -19.87 -9.71 -13.88
N VAL A 115 -20.28 -9.65 -12.61
CA VAL A 115 -21.18 -10.67 -12.04
C VAL A 115 -22.58 -10.62 -12.68
N ARG A 116 -23.07 -9.44 -13.04
CA ARG A 116 -24.42 -9.27 -13.62
C ARG A 116 -24.48 -9.58 -15.10
N GLU A 117 -23.49 -9.14 -15.86
CA GLU A 117 -23.50 -9.11 -17.32
C GLU A 117 -22.63 -10.21 -17.94
N GLY A 118 -21.69 -10.77 -17.18
CA GLY A 118 -20.61 -11.59 -17.73
C GLY A 118 -19.65 -10.78 -18.59
N GLY A 119 -19.06 -11.42 -19.61
CA GLY A 119 -18.16 -10.77 -20.56
C GLY A 119 -16.68 -10.78 -20.13
N PRO A 120 -15.85 -9.93 -20.77
CA PRO A 120 -14.41 -9.95 -20.54
C PRO A 120 -14.06 -9.40 -19.15
N ASP A 121 -12.88 -9.77 -18.64
CA ASP A 121 -12.44 -9.43 -17.28
C ASP A 121 -12.32 -7.91 -17.01
N GLY A 122 -12.05 -7.58 -15.75
CA GLY A 122 -11.95 -6.19 -15.29
C GLY A 122 -10.84 -5.38 -15.96
N PHE A 123 -9.73 -6.01 -16.39
CA PHE A 123 -8.66 -5.33 -17.10
C PHE A 123 -9.09 -4.92 -18.51
N VAL A 124 -9.76 -5.82 -19.23
CA VAL A 124 -10.32 -5.49 -20.56
C VAL A 124 -11.37 -4.40 -20.45
N ARG A 125 -12.23 -4.43 -19.43
CA ARG A 125 -13.25 -3.39 -19.21
C ARG A 125 -12.66 -2.03 -18.85
N GLU A 126 -11.56 -2.00 -18.10
CA GLU A 126 -10.92 -0.74 -17.68
C GLU A 126 -9.96 -0.16 -18.74
N PHE A 127 -9.13 -1.01 -19.34
CA PHE A 127 -8.01 -0.60 -20.19
C PHE A 127 -8.18 -0.99 -21.67
N GLY A 128 -9.31 -1.61 -22.02
CA GLY A 128 -9.65 -2.03 -23.39
C GLY A 128 -8.83 -3.21 -23.91
N ARG A 129 -7.96 -3.80 -23.08
CA ARG A 129 -7.02 -4.86 -23.50
C ARG A 129 -6.70 -5.82 -22.34
N PRO A 130 -6.31 -7.08 -22.62
CA PRO A 130 -5.91 -8.04 -21.59
C PRO A 130 -4.67 -7.56 -20.81
N ILE A 131 -4.58 -7.97 -19.54
CA ILE A 131 -3.50 -7.60 -18.61
C ILE A 131 -2.09 -7.82 -19.18
N PHE A 132 -1.84 -8.93 -19.87
CA PHE A 132 -0.51 -9.24 -20.42
C PHE A 132 -0.12 -8.31 -21.58
N VAL A 133 -1.10 -7.85 -22.37
CA VAL A 133 -0.87 -6.86 -23.43
C VAL A 133 -0.57 -5.51 -22.82
N TYR A 134 -1.38 -5.08 -21.83
CA TYR A 134 -1.13 -3.86 -21.07
C TYR A 134 0.27 -3.86 -20.43
N ALA A 135 0.65 -4.98 -19.80
CA ALA A 135 1.94 -5.13 -19.13
C ALA A 135 3.15 -5.01 -20.07
N ALA A 136 3.02 -5.50 -21.31
CA ALA A 136 4.08 -5.42 -22.31
C ALA A 136 4.32 -3.99 -22.82
N GLU A 137 3.30 -3.14 -22.76
CA GLU A 137 3.30 -1.78 -23.34
C GLU A 137 3.47 -0.68 -22.28
N ALA A 138 3.19 -0.97 -21.01
CA ALA A 138 3.29 -0.02 -19.91
C ALA A 138 4.65 -0.14 -19.17
N PRO A 139 5.68 0.64 -19.55
CA PRO A 139 6.96 0.62 -18.85
C PRO A 139 6.76 1.02 -17.38
N GLY A 140 6.99 0.07 -16.47
CA GLY A 140 6.82 0.24 -15.02
C GLY A 140 5.69 -0.58 -14.41
N TYR A 141 4.77 -1.12 -15.21
CA TYR A 141 3.76 -2.05 -14.72
C TYR A 141 4.40 -3.36 -14.25
N GLY A 142 4.07 -3.82 -13.04
CA GLY A 142 4.67 -5.01 -12.45
C GLY A 142 6.15 -4.90 -12.08
N ARG A 143 6.80 -3.75 -12.35
CA ARG A 143 8.15 -3.49 -11.85
C ARG A 143 8.04 -2.98 -10.42
N SER A 144 8.37 -3.82 -9.44
CA SER A 144 8.94 -3.29 -8.21
C SER A 144 10.17 -2.50 -8.63
N SER A 145 10.21 -1.20 -8.35
CA SER A 145 11.40 -0.41 -8.60
C SER A 145 12.51 -0.94 -7.68
N THR A 146 13.23 -1.96 -8.17
CA THR A 146 14.45 -2.54 -7.61
C THR A 146 15.63 -1.99 -8.40
N THR A 147 15.65 -0.68 -8.63
CA THR A 147 16.86 -0.02 -9.15
C THR A 147 17.59 0.54 -7.94
N ARG A 148 18.72 -0.12 -7.65
CA ARG A 148 19.75 0.25 -6.68
C ARG A 148 20.12 1.72 -6.75
#